data_AF-A0AA96MVZ7-F1
#
_entry.id   AF-A0AA96MVZ7-F1
#
_cell.length_a   1.000
_cell.length_b   1.000
_cell.length_c   1.000
_cell.angle_alpha   90.00
_cell.angle_beta   90.00
_cell.angle_gamma   90.00
#
_symmetry.space_group_name_H-M   'P 1'
#
loop_
_entity.id
_entity.type
_entity.pdbx_description
1 polymer ?
#
loop_
_entity_poly.entity_id
_entity_poly.type
_entity_poly.pdbx_seq_one_letter_code
_entity_poly.pdbx_strand_id
1 'polypeptide(L)'
;MNKPFAAVGCFFIAIAAFLYASKHITAAIMSSYINTPEVTYFEGAHQLIGFGMNFWIFASFLAGVCFFLVGIWPSVQRLNQTRNSKNSMGKDLN
;
A
#
# COMPACT_ATOMS: atom_id res chain seq x y z
N MET A 1 19.21 -4.81 -11.05
CA MET A 1 17.96 -5.26 -10.41
C MET A 1 18.01 -4.76 -9.00
N ASN A 2 17.27 -3.70 -8.69
CA ASN A 2 17.32 -3.04 -7.39
C ASN A 2 16.43 -3.79 -6.40
N LYS A 3 16.67 -5.11 -6.25
CA LYS A 3 16.01 -6.04 -5.33
C LYS A 3 15.71 -5.44 -3.94
N PRO A 4 16.66 -4.73 -3.27
CA PRO A 4 16.38 -4.19 -1.94
C PRO A 4 15.23 -3.18 -1.92
N PHE A 5 15.09 -2.33 -2.95
CA PHE A 5 14.05 -1.29 -2.96
C PHE A 5 12.65 -1.86 -3.15
N ALA A 6 12.49 -2.88 -4.00
CA ALA A 6 11.21 -3.57 -4.17
C ALA A 6 10.80 -4.34 -2.90
N ALA A 7 11.76 -4.97 -2.21
CA ALA A 7 11.50 -5.66 -0.94
C ALA A 7 11.10 -4.68 0.18
N VAL A 8 11.78 -3.54 0.28
CA VAL A 8 11.42 -2.45 1.22
C VAL A 8 10.03 -1.90 0.92
N GLY A 9 9.69 -1.69 -0.35
CA GLY A 9 8.34 -1.27 -0.75
C GLY A 9 7.27 -2.27 -0.32
N CYS A 10 7.49 -3.57 -0.55
CA CYS A 10 6.58 -4.64 -0.14
C CYS A 10 6.40 -4.70 1.39
N PHE A 11 7.48 -4.52 2.15
CA PHE A 11 7.44 -4.48 3.61
C PHE A 11 6.56 -3.33 4.14
N PHE A 12 6.70 -2.13 3.57
CA PHE A 12 5.87 -0.98 3.94
C PHE A 12 4.39 -1.17 3.58
N ILE A 13 4.09 -1.82 2.44
CA ILE A 13 2.72 -2.18 2.07
C ILE A 13 2.12 -3.17 3.07
N ALA A 14 2.90 -4.18 3.50
CA ALA A 14 2.46 -5.14 4.50
C ALA A 14 2.17 -4.47 5.86
N ILE A 15 3.02 -3.53 6.28
CA ILE A 15 2.79 -2.71 7.48
C ILE A 15 1.49 -1.90 7.36
N ALA A 16 1.25 -1.27 6.22
CA ALA A 16 0.02 -0.51 5.99
C ALA A 16 -1.24 -1.39 6.08
N ALA A 17 -1.19 -2.59 5.49
CA ALA A 17 -2.28 -3.57 5.58
C ALA A 17 -2.52 -4.04 7.03
N PHE A 18 -1.44 -4.27 7.79
CA PHE A 18 -1.53 -4.64 9.20
C PHE A 18 -2.13 -3.53 10.07
N LEU A 19 -1.71 -2.28 9.87
CA LEU A 19 -2.27 -1.11 10.57
C LEU A 19 -3.76 -0.93 10.24
N TYR A 20 -4.15 -1.15 8.98
CA TYR A 20 -5.54 -1.10 8.55
C TYR A 20 -6.39 -2.18 9.23
N ALA A 21 -5.91 -3.43 9.28
CA ALA A 21 -6.59 -4.51 9.99
C ALA A 21 -6.71 -4.21 11.50
N SER A 22 -5.63 -3.74 12.12
CA SER A 22 -5.60 -3.38 13.54
C SER A 22 -6.60 -2.27 13.87
N LYS A 23 -6.76 -1.27 13.00
CA LYS A 23 -7.78 -0.22 13.13
C LYS A 23 -9.19 -0.81 13.21
N HIS A 24 -9.53 -1.73 12.31
CA HIS A 24 -10.85 -2.36 12.25
C HIS A 24 -11.11 -3.27 13.45
N ILE A 25 -10.11 -4.05 13.87
CA ILE A 25 -10.21 -4.88 15.08
C ILE A 25 -10.41 -4.00 16.32
N THR A 26 -9.66 -2.90 16.43
CA THR A 26 -9.78 -1.96 17.55
C THR A 26 -11.16 -1.30 17.58
N ALA A 27 -11.69 -0.91 16.41
CA ALA A 27 -13.05 -0.36 16.30
C ALA A 27 -14.12 -1.38 16.71
N ALA A 28 -13.98 -2.64 16.28
CA ALA A 28 -14.90 -3.72 16.66
C ALA A 28 -14.88 -4.01 18.17
N ILE A 29 -13.70 -3.99 18.79
CA ILE A 29 -13.55 -4.18 20.25
C ILE A 29 -14.19 -3.01 21.01
N MET A 30 -13.91 -1.76 20.61
CA MET A 30 -14.53 -0.58 21.24
C MET A 30 -16.05 -0.62 21.14
N SER A 31 -16.61 -0.97 19.98
CA SER A 31 -18.05 -1.10 19.78
C SER A 31 -18.68 -2.22 20.61
N SER A 32 -17.93 -3.28 20.94
CA SER A 32 -18.47 -4.44 21.66
C SER A 32 -18.45 -4.26 23.18
N TYR A 33 -17.54 -3.44 23.71
CA TYR A 33 -17.28 -3.34 25.15
C TYR A 33 -17.69 -2.00 25.79
N ILE A 34 -17.86 -0.92 25.02
CA ILE A 34 -18.21 0.39 25.55
C ILE A 34 -19.70 0.65 25.27
N ASN A 35 -20.50 0.70 26.34
CA ASN A 35 -21.96 0.90 26.31
C ASN A 35 -22.30 2.32 26.81
N THR A 36 -21.69 3.34 26.21
CA THR A 36 -21.81 4.76 26.63
C THR A 36 -22.52 5.56 25.51
N PRO A 37 -23.45 6.48 25.82
CA PRO A 37 -24.21 7.23 24.80
C PRO A 37 -23.35 7.98 23.77
N GLU A 38 -22.12 8.35 24.14
CA GLU A 38 -21.15 9.03 23.28
C GLU A 38 -20.37 8.09 22.34
N VAL A 39 -20.39 6.76 22.58
CA VAL A 39 -19.87 5.73 21.66
C VAL A 39 -20.97 5.00 20.87
N THR A 40 -22.24 5.38 21.05
CA THR A 40 -23.31 5.03 20.09
C THR A 40 -23.02 5.61 18.70
N TYR A 41 -22.15 6.63 18.63
CA TYR A 41 -21.55 7.12 17.39
C TYR A 41 -20.21 6.42 17.16
N PHE A 42 -20.25 5.33 16.40
CA PHE A 42 -19.09 4.74 15.71
C PHE A 42 -18.17 5.81 15.07
N GLU A 43 -18.75 6.94 14.68
CA GLU A 43 -18.11 8.14 14.13
C GLU A 43 -17.10 8.82 15.09
N GLY A 44 -17.42 8.94 16.38
CA GLY A 44 -16.65 9.76 17.34
C GLY A 44 -15.35 9.10 17.81
N ALA A 45 -15.40 7.79 18.09
CA ALA A 45 -14.20 7.00 18.38
C ALA A 45 -13.30 6.85 17.13
N HIS A 46 -13.89 6.82 15.93
CA HIS A 46 -13.14 6.88 14.67
C HIS A 46 -12.45 8.22 14.43
N GLN A 47 -12.93 9.34 14.97
CA GLN A 47 -12.27 10.63 14.75
C GLN A 47 -11.00 10.79 15.59
N LEU A 48 -11.01 10.42 16.88
CA LEU A 48 -9.81 10.55 17.73
C LEU A 48 -8.74 9.48 17.44
N ILE A 49 -9.14 8.21 17.29
CA ILE A 49 -8.20 7.13 16.95
C ILE A 49 -7.89 7.12 15.44
N GLY A 50 -8.86 7.50 14.59
CA GLY A 50 -8.75 7.29 13.16
C GLY A 50 -8.06 8.40 12.39
N PHE A 51 -7.93 9.64 12.87
CA PHE A 51 -7.18 10.66 12.11
C PHE A 51 -5.67 10.35 12.11
N GLY A 52 -5.09 10.15 13.29
CA GLY A 52 -3.66 9.81 13.42
C GLY A 52 -3.33 8.46 12.77
N MET A 53 -4.14 7.44 13.02
CA MET A 53 -3.87 6.11 12.48
C MET A 53 -4.12 6.04 10.96
N ASN A 54 -5.15 6.71 10.41
CA ASN A 54 -5.31 6.81 8.95
C ASN A 54 -4.14 7.55 8.31
N PHE A 55 -3.65 8.63 8.94
CA PHE A 55 -2.49 9.35 8.43
C PHE A 55 -1.28 8.43 8.31
N TRP A 56 -0.98 7.64 9.34
CA TRP A 56 0.13 6.68 9.32
C TRP A 56 -0.09 5.52 8.35
N ILE A 57 -1.31 4.97 8.25
CA ILE A 57 -1.67 3.94 7.25
C ILE A 57 -1.41 4.49 5.84
N PHE A 58 -1.89 5.70 5.55
CA PHE A 58 -1.74 6.33 4.24
C PHE A 58 -0.28 6.67 3.94
N ALA A 59 0.46 7.23 4.91
CA ALA A 59 1.88 7.54 4.76
C ALA A 59 2.72 6.28 4.51
N SER A 60 2.49 5.21 5.26
CA SER A 60 3.17 3.92 5.06
C SER A 60 2.81 3.28 3.72
N PHE A 61 1.54 3.34 3.30
CA PHE A 61 1.11 2.84 2.01
C PHE A 61 1.75 3.63 0.86
N LEU A 62 1.74 4.96 0.94
CA LEU A 62 2.32 5.84 -0.07
C LEU A 62 3.83 5.63 -0.19
N ALA A 63 4.55 5.53 0.93
CA ALA A 63 5.98 5.20 0.94
C ALA A 63 6.24 3.83 0.31
N GLY A 64 5.44 2.82 0.66
CA GLY A 64 5.54 1.46 0.11
C GLY A 64 5.37 1.42 -1.41
N VAL A 65 4.34 2.10 -1.92
CA VAL A 65 4.08 2.22 -3.38
C VAL A 65 5.23 2.93 -4.09
N CYS A 66 5.73 4.06 -3.54
CA CYS A 66 6.86 4.78 -4.13
C CYS A 66 8.12 3.91 -4.23
N PHE A 67 8.51 3.23 -3.14
CA PHE A 67 9.69 2.36 -3.15
C PHE A 67 9.52 1.15 -4.06
N PHE A 68 8.32 0.58 -4.12
CA PHE A 68 8.00 -0.54 -4.99
C PHE A 68 8.10 -0.15 -6.47
N LEU A 69 7.53 1.00 -6.85
CA LEU A 69 7.59 1.53 -8.22
C LEU A 69 9.05 1.83 -8.63
N VAL A 70 9.83 2.49 -7.77
CA VAL A 70 11.26 2.75 -8.01
C VAL A 70 12.05 1.45 -8.19
N GLY A 71 11.73 0.42 -7.41
CA GLY A 71 12.36 -0.90 -7.53
C GLY A 71 12.02 -1.63 -8.83
N ILE A 72 10.79 -1.48 -9.33
CA ILE A 72 10.27 -2.17 -10.52
C ILE A 72 10.55 -1.43 -11.83
N TRP A 73 10.65 -0.10 -11.79
CA TRP A 73 10.91 0.76 -12.94
C TRP A 73 12.02 0.24 -13.90
N PRO A 74 13.24 -0.10 -13.42
CA PRO A 74 14.29 -0.62 -14.29
C PRO A 74 13.97 -1.99 -14.91
N SER A 75 13.14 -2.81 -14.28
CA SER A 75 12.72 -4.11 -14.81
C SER A 75 11.67 -3.95 -15.92
N VAL A 76 10.73 -3.00 -15.76
CA VAL A 76 9.71 -2.68 -16.76
C VAL A 76 10.34 -2.09 -18.02
N GLN A 77 11.31 -1.18 -17.87
CA GLN A 77 12.05 -0.62 -19.01
C GLN A 77 12.75 -1.71 -19.84
N ARG A 78 13.39 -2.67 -19.17
CA ARG A 78 14.06 -3.80 -19.85
C ARG A 78 13.09 -4.67 -20.63
N LEU A 79 11.93 -4.98 -20.05
CA LEU A 79 10.87 -5.73 -20.74
C LEU A 79 10.32 -4.97 -21.95
N ASN A 80 10.12 -3.67 -21.82
CA ASN A 80 9.64 -2.85 -22.94
C ASN A 80 10.67 -2.76 -24.07
N GLN A 81 11.96 -2.69 -23.74
CA GLN A 81 13.04 -2.67 -24.72
C GLN A 81 13.16 -4.02 -25.47
N THR A 82 13.02 -5.15 -24.76
CA THR A 82 13.01 -6.47 -25.41
C THR A 82 11.80 -6.64 -26.32
N ARG A 83 10.64 -6.16 -25.89
CA ARG A 83 9.41 -6.17 -26.71
C ARG A 83 9.56 -5.33 -27.99
N ASN A 84 10.12 -4.13 -27.89
CA ASN A 84 10.33 -3.26 -29.05
C ASN A 84 11.38 -3.83 -30.02
N SER A 85 12.46 -4.43 -29.51
CA SER A 85 13.48 -5.07 -30.35
C SER A 85 12.90 -6.23 -31.17
N LYS A 86 12.05 -7.08 -30.58
CA LYS A 86 11.40 -8.20 -31.27
C LYS A 86 10.41 -7.73 -32.35
N ASN A 87 9.67 -6.66 -32.10
CA ASN A 87 8.75 -6.07 -33.08
C ASN A 87 9.47 -5.40 -34.25
N SER A 88 10.70 -4.91 -34.06
CA SER A 88 11.52 -4.36 -35.15
C SER A 88 11.97 -5.47 -36.11
N MET A 89 12.55 -6.56 -35.59
CA MET A 89 12.99 -7.69 -36.44
C MET A 89 11.85 -8.37 -37.20
N GLY A 90 10.65 -8.43 -36.62
CA GLY A 90 9.48 -8.99 -37.32
C GLY A 90 8.96 -8.13 -38.47
N LYS A 91 9.31 -6.84 -38.52
CA LYS A 91 8.98 -5.94 -39.64
C LYS A 91 10.00 -5.99 -40.76
N ASP A 92 11.26 -6.30 -40.47
CA ASP A 92 12.31 -6.44 -41.48
C ASP A 92 12.27 -7.79 -42.24
N LEU A 93 11.36 -8.70 -41.86
CA LEU A 93 11.18 -10.03 -42.44
C LEU A 93 9.92 -10.16 -43.33
N ASN A 94 9.14 -9.08 -43.53
CA ASN A 94 8.03 -8.98 -44.49
C ASN A 94 8.36 -7.95 -45.57
#